data_AF-R1BVM2-F1
#
_entry.id   AF-R1BVM2-F1
#
_cell.length_a   1.000
_cell.length_b   1.000
_cell.length_c   1.000
_cell.angle_alpha   90.00
_cell.angle_beta   90.00
_cell.angle_gamma   90.00
#
_symmetry.space_group_name_H-M   'P 1'
#
loop_
_entity.id
_entity.type
_entity.pdbx_description
1 polymer ?
#
loop_
_entity_poly.entity_id
_entity_poly.type
_entity_poly.pdbx_seq_one_letter_code
_entity_poly.pdbx_strand_id
1 'polypeptide(L)'
;MPSAAAFSAATSLAADKASEIASLARRLPKAELHLHLDGSLSDAFCTERMPALGVVSPLVRHPRFATFSEWAVAAKSDPGLLSDDMMSCRHAAGNDKLNLFNWANQFLQTEADLEAATAELCSRLASDHAVVYCELRFCPTLHTLRGLSEASALEAVLRGFASVGLPGGVIVCALRTLAPEHWAAMAALAADSAAVGFDVAGFEPGFGLEPMREAISAVVASPGCGVTLHAAEWPGAATEGGGCETLANVEAASA
;
A
#
# COMPACT_ATOMS: atom_id res chain seq x y z
N MET A 1 -9.69 37.11 32.34
CA MET A 1 -10.06 35.68 32.22
C MET A 1 -11.21 35.60 31.23
N PRO A 2 -11.05 35.03 30.02
CA PRO A 2 -12.18 34.82 29.13
C PRO A 2 -13.22 33.91 29.80
N SER A 3 -14.51 34.17 29.59
CA SER A 3 -15.58 33.36 30.21
C SER A 3 -15.65 31.97 29.60
N ALA A 4 -16.16 30.99 30.34
CA ALA A 4 -16.37 29.62 29.84
C ALA A 4 -17.21 29.59 28.54
N ALA A 5 -18.12 30.55 28.36
CA ALA A 5 -18.91 30.72 27.14
C ALA A 5 -18.07 31.16 25.94
N ALA A 6 -17.07 32.03 26.13
CA ALA A 6 -16.15 32.44 25.06
C ALA A 6 -15.23 31.28 24.63
N PHE A 7 -14.81 30.43 25.56
CA PHE A 7 -14.04 29.22 25.26
C PHE A 7 -14.89 28.20 24.48
N SER A 8 -16.13 27.95 24.94
CA SER A 8 -17.07 27.06 24.26
C SER A 8 -17.42 27.52 22.84
N ALA A 9 -17.65 28.82 22.62
CA ALA A 9 -17.94 29.38 21.31
C ALA A 9 -16.73 29.28 20.34
N ALA A 10 -15.51 29.50 20.84
CA ALA A 10 -14.29 29.33 20.05
C ALA A 10 -14.05 27.87 19.65
N THR A 11 -14.33 26.92 20.57
CA THR A 11 -14.26 25.48 20.27
C THR A 11 -15.31 25.05 19.25
N SER A 12 -16.53 25.57 19.33
CA SER A 12 -17.60 25.33 18.33
C SER A 12 -17.19 25.83 16.95
N LEU A 13 -16.70 27.08 16.86
CA LEU A 13 -16.30 27.67 15.58
C LEU A 13 -15.12 26.94 14.93
N ALA A 14 -14.18 26.44 15.75
CA ALA A 14 -13.07 25.61 15.27
C ALA A 14 -13.55 24.24 14.76
N ALA A 15 -14.52 23.62 15.44
CA ALA A 15 -15.13 22.37 15.01
C ALA A 15 -15.93 22.53 13.70
N ASP A 16 -16.68 23.63 13.56
CA ASP A 16 -17.43 23.95 12.34
C ASP A 16 -16.48 24.15 11.15
N LYS A 17 -15.39 24.91 11.36
CA LYS A 17 -14.37 25.12 10.33
C LYS A 17 -13.64 23.83 9.95
N ALA A 18 -13.35 22.96 10.93
CA ALA A 18 -12.76 21.65 10.66
C ALA A 18 -13.71 20.74 9.85
N SER A 19 -15.00 20.78 10.16
CA SER A 19 -16.05 20.07 9.41
C SER A 19 -16.18 20.58 7.98
N GLU A 20 -16.15 21.90 7.78
CA GLU A 20 -16.14 22.53 6.46
C GLU A 20 -14.91 22.15 5.64
N ILE A 21 -13.71 22.22 6.24
CA ILE A 21 -12.47 21.81 5.57
C ILE A 21 -12.52 20.33 5.18
N ALA A 22 -12.98 19.45 6.07
CA ALA A 22 -13.09 18.03 5.78
C ALA A 22 -14.12 17.77 4.66
N SER A 23 -15.25 18.49 4.67
CA SER A 23 -16.28 18.42 3.62
C SER A 23 -15.78 18.92 2.27
N LEU A 24 -14.99 20.00 2.26
CA LEU A 24 -14.32 20.49 1.06
C LEU A 24 -13.30 19.47 0.56
N ALA A 25 -12.40 19.02 1.44
CA ALA A 25 -11.36 18.05 1.13
C ALA A 25 -11.96 16.77 0.52
N ARG A 26 -13.07 16.24 1.03
CA ARG A 26 -13.75 15.06 0.45
C ARG A 26 -14.23 15.28 -0.98
N ARG A 27 -14.73 16.47 -1.33
CA ARG A 27 -15.34 16.75 -2.63
C ARG A 27 -14.37 17.28 -3.70
N LEU A 28 -13.15 17.64 -3.32
CA LEU A 28 -12.14 18.09 -4.29
C LEU A 28 -11.69 16.91 -5.16
N PRO A 29 -11.71 17.04 -6.51
CA PRO A 29 -11.13 16.03 -7.39
C PRO A 29 -9.64 15.81 -7.10
N LYS A 30 -9.19 14.55 -7.05
CA LYS A 30 -7.79 14.19 -6.74
C LYS A 30 -7.26 13.07 -7.62
N ALA A 31 -5.95 13.07 -7.81
CA ALA A 31 -5.22 11.87 -8.23
C ALA A 31 -4.63 11.20 -6.99
N GLU A 32 -4.79 9.89 -6.88
CA GLU A 32 -4.19 9.06 -5.83
C GLU A 32 -3.01 8.29 -6.44
N LEU A 33 -1.80 8.79 -6.19
CA LEU A 33 -0.58 8.32 -6.84
C LEU A 33 0.34 7.57 -5.88
N HIS A 34 -0.04 7.34 -4.63
CA HIS A 34 0.73 6.56 -3.66
C HIS A 34 -0.22 5.85 -2.68
N LEU A 35 -0.74 4.70 -3.11
CA LEU A 35 -1.64 3.89 -2.30
C LEU A 35 -1.33 2.40 -2.47
N HIS A 36 -1.13 1.70 -1.35
CA HIS A 36 -0.93 0.25 -1.32
C HIS A 36 -2.25 -0.49 -1.06
N LEU A 37 -2.56 -1.52 -1.84
CA LEU A 37 -3.77 -2.34 -1.70
C LEU A 37 -3.88 -2.97 -0.31
N ASP A 38 -2.82 -3.66 0.12
CA ASP A 38 -2.71 -4.32 1.42
C ASP A 38 -2.68 -3.34 2.60
N GLY A 39 -2.36 -2.06 2.36
CA GLY A 39 -2.47 -1.00 3.35
C GLY A 39 -3.85 -0.33 3.43
N SER A 40 -4.79 -0.68 2.56
CA SER A 40 -6.01 0.11 2.31
C SER A 40 -7.32 -0.67 2.40
N LEU A 41 -7.28 -1.89 2.95
CA LEU A 41 -8.46 -2.73 3.16
C LEU A 41 -9.44 -2.06 4.14
N SER A 42 -10.74 -2.18 3.87
CA SER A 42 -11.76 -1.65 4.76
C SER A 42 -12.03 -2.59 5.94
N ASP A 43 -12.55 -2.02 7.04
CA ASP A 43 -13.00 -2.78 8.19
C ASP A 43 -14.04 -3.84 7.80
N ALA A 44 -14.95 -3.48 6.89
CA ALA A 44 -16.00 -4.38 6.39
C ALA A 44 -15.39 -5.56 5.62
N PHE A 45 -14.48 -5.29 4.67
CA PHE A 45 -13.80 -6.30 3.87
C PHE A 45 -13.10 -7.35 4.73
N CYS A 46 -12.32 -6.88 5.70
CA CYS A 46 -11.57 -7.72 6.62
C CYS A 46 -12.53 -8.51 7.53
N THR A 47 -13.54 -7.85 8.11
CA THR A 47 -14.50 -8.49 9.03
C THR A 47 -15.28 -9.62 8.36
N GLU A 48 -15.71 -9.42 7.11
CA GLU A 48 -16.45 -10.45 6.35
C GLU A 48 -15.64 -11.75 6.20
N ARG A 49 -14.31 -11.64 6.03
CA ARG A 49 -13.41 -12.78 5.78
C ARG A 49 -12.88 -13.45 7.04
N MET A 50 -12.89 -12.76 8.17
CA MET A 50 -12.38 -13.27 9.45
C MET A 50 -12.89 -14.67 9.82
N PRO A 51 -14.20 -14.99 9.73
CA PRO A 51 -14.69 -16.31 10.14
C PRO A 51 -14.11 -17.46 9.31
N ALA A 52 -13.99 -17.27 7.99
CA ALA A 52 -13.46 -18.29 7.08
C ALA A 52 -11.95 -18.51 7.27
N LEU A 53 -11.23 -17.48 7.72
CA LEU A 53 -9.79 -17.52 7.98
C LEU A 53 -9.45 -17.89 9.43
N GLY A 54 -10.45 -17.98 10.32
CA GLY A 54 -10.23 -18.21 11.75
C GLY A 54 -9.54 -17.04 12.46
N VAL A 55 -9.59 -15.83 11.89
CA VAL A 55 -8.94 -14.63 12.44
C VAL A 55 -9.84 -13.99 13.50
N VAL A 56 -9.29 -13.75 14.69
CA VAL A 56 -10.00 -13.00 15.74
C VAL A 56 -9.81 -11.50 15.51
N SER A 57 -10.91 -10.76 15.47
CA SER A 57 -10.88 -9.30 15.28
C SER A 57 -10.01 -8.59 16.34
N PRO A 58 -9.13 -7.65 15.93
CA PRO A 58 -8.38 -6.83 16.87
C PRO A 58 -9.28 -6.01 17.80
N LEU A 59 -10.49 -5.64 17.35
CA LEU A 59 -11.43 -4.86 18.16
C LEU A 59 -12.07 -5.71 19.27
N VAL A 60 -12.12 -7.04 19.10
CA VAL A 60 -12.53 -7.95 20.18
C VAL A 60 -11.42 -8.08 21.21
N ARG A 61 -10.16 -8.19 20.77
CA ARG A 61 -8.99 -8.27 21.66
C ARG A 61 -8.71 -6.95 22.39
N HIS A 62 -8.97 -5.84 21.71
CA HIS A 62 -8.69 -4.49 22.17
C HIS A 62 -9.93 -3.59 21.99
N PRO A 63 -10.96 -3.77 22.84
CA PRO A 63 -12.25 -3.06 22.71
C PRO A 63 -12.17 -1.54 22.95
N ARG A 64 -10.98 -1.01 23.24
CA ARG A 64 -10.71 0.43 23.35
C ARG A 64 -10.65 1.14 21.99
N PHE A 65 -10.50 0.39 20.90
CA PHE A 65 -10.50 0.92 19.54
C PHE A 65 -11.87 0.74 18.91
N ALA A 66 -12.34 1.74 18.16
CA ALA A 66 -13.63 1.68 17.48
C ALA A 66 -13.51 1.13 16.06
N THR A 67 -12.35 1.27 15.42
CA THR A 67 -12.11 0.88 14.02
C THR A 67 -10.75 0.18 13.86
N PHE A 68 -10.59 -0.61 12.79
CA PHE A 68 -9.29 -1.22 12.49
C PHE A 68 -8.25 -0.16 12.16
N SER A 69 -8.65 0.96 11.54
CA SER A 69 -7.76 2.09 11.28
C SER A 69 -7.17 2.69 12.56
N GLU A 70 -7.98 2.88 13.60
CA GLU A 70 -7.49 3.36 14.91
C GLU A 70 -6.54 2.36 15.57
N TRP A 71 -6.90 1.07 15.56
CA TRP A 71 -6.04 0.01 16.09
C TRP A 71 -4.71 -0.07 15.31
N ALA A 72 -4.77 -0.03 13.99
CA ALA A 72 -3.62 -0.11 13.10
C ALA A 72 -2.64 1.04 13.33
N VAL A 73 -3.13 2.27 13.51
CA VAL A 73 -2.29 3.43 13.85
C VAL A 73 -1.59 3.21 15.20
N ALA A 74 -2.29 2.70 16.20
CA ALA A 74 -1.67 2.40 17.49
C ALA A 74 -0.65 1.25 17.40
N ALA A 75 -0.94 0.21 16.63
CA ALA A 75 -0.08 -0.96 16.43
C ALA A 75 1.26 -0.60 15.76
N LYS A 76 1.33 0.49 14.98
CA LYS A 76 2.60 1.00 14.43
C LYS A 76 3.59 1.44 15.52
N SER A 77 3.09 1.91 16.67
CA SER A 77 3.93 2.39 17.78
C SER A 77 4.00 1.42 18.96
N ASP A 78 3.09 0.46 19.03
CA ASP A 78 3.04 -0.57 20.07
C ASP A 78 2.91 -1.97 19.42
N PRO A 79 4.04 -2.61 19.08
CA PRO A 79 4.03 -3.96 18.50
C PRO A 79 3.35 -5.01 19.38
N GLY A 80 3.18 -4.76 20.69
CA GLY A 80 2.46 -5.66 21.59
C GLY A 80 0.96 -5.77 21.29
N LEU A 81 0.42 -4.90 20.43
CA LEU A 81 -0.95 -4.97 19.91
C LEU A 81 -1.13 -5.95 18.75
N LEU A 82 -0.04 -6.53 18.25
CA LEU A 82 -0.04 -7.57 17.22
C LEU A 82 0.25 -8.92 17.90
N SER A 83 -0.64 -9.89 17.74
CA SER A 83 -0.46 -11.25 18.29
C SER A 83 0.09 -12.22 17.24
N ASP A 84 0.67 -13.34 17.68
CA ASP A 84 1.31 -14.32 16.79
C ASP A 84 0.35 -14.91 15.73
N ASP A 85 -0.93 -15.06 16.05
CA ASP A 85 -1.97 -15.49 15.10
C ASP A 85 -2.24 -14.46 14.01
N MET A 86 -2.05 -13.17 14.32
CA MET A 86 -2.15 -12.05 13.38
C MET A 86 -0.93 -11.95 12.44
N MET A 87 0.11 -12.75 12.69
CA MET A 87 1.38 -12.78 11.94
C MET A 87 1.56 -14.06 11.11
N SER A 88 0.51 -14.88 10.99
CA SER A 88 0.56 -16.20 10.35
C SER A 88 0.82 -16.15 8.85
N CYS A 89 0.42 -15.06 8.17
CA CYS A 89 0.75 -14.80 6.76
C CYS A 89 2.02 -13.95 6.65
N ARG A 90 3.16 -14.57 6.96
CA ARG A 90 4.48 -13.98 6.73
C ARG A 90 5.18 -14.68 5.56
N HIS A 91 5.74 -13.90 4.65
CA HIS A 91 6.83 -14.42 3.81
C HIS A 91 8.07 -14.56 4.70
N ALA A 92 8.77 -15.68 4.60
CA ALA A 92 9.97 -15.94 5.42
C ALA A 92 11.10 -14.91 5.20
N ALA A 93 11.02 -14.15 4.11
CA ALA A 93 11.94 -13.07 3.76
C ALA A 93 11.29 -11.67 3.87
N GLY A 94 10.02 -11.58 4.29
CA GLY A 94 9.36 -10.33 4.64
C GLY A 94 9.88 -9.82 5.99
N ASN A 95 10.06 -8.52 6.13
CA ASN A 95 10.64 -7.93 7.33
C ASN A 95 9.61 -7.83 8.46
N ASP A 96 9.96 -8.31 9.67
CA ASP A 96 9.22 -8.18 10.94
C ASP A 96 8.96 -6.71 11.38
N LYS A 97 9.39 -5.74 10.58
CA LYS A 97 9.13 -4.30 10.76
C LYS A 97 7.85 -3.82 10.06
N LEU A 98 7.22 -4.65 9.22
CA LEU A 98 5.99 -4.33 8.48
C LEU A 98 4.83 -5.25 8.86
N ASN A 99 4.74 -5.60 10.14
CA ASN A 99 3.81 -6.60 10.67
C ASN A 99 2.32 -6.32 10.39
N LEU A 100 1.94 -5.04 10.32
CA LEU A 100 0.57 -4.66 9.97
C LEU A 100 0.20 -5.07 8.54
N PHE A 101 1.15 -5.01 7.60
CA PHE A 101 0.94 -5.50 6.24
C PHE A 101 0.83 -7.01 6.20
N ASN A 102 1.63 -7.75 6.99
CA ASN A 102 1.47 -9.21 7.11
C ASN A 102 0.05 -9.59 7.61
N TRP A 103 -0.47 -8.84 8.59
CA TRP A 103 -1.85 -9.04 9.04
C TRP A 103 -2.88 -8.76 7.95
N ALA A 104 -2.72 -7.70 7.16
CA ALA A 104 -3.65 -7.40 6.07
C ALA A 104 -3.55 -8.42 4.92
N ASN A 105 -2.34 -8.87 4.60
CA ASN A 105 -2.06 -9.79 3.50
C ASN A 105 -2.75 -11.14 3.66
N GLN A 106 -3.09 -11.58 4.87
CA GLN A 106 -3.84 -12.83 5.08
C GLN A 106 -5.23 -12.82 4.42
N PHE A 107 -5.82 -11.63 4.25
CA PHE A 107 -7.12 -11.46 3.60
C PHE A 107 -7.04 -11.43 2.07
N LEU A 108 -5.82 -11.47 1.50
CA LEU A 108 -5.55 -11.25 0.09
C LEU A 108 -4.76 -12.42 -0.53
N GLN A 109 -5.14 -13.65 -0.20
CA GLN A 109 -4.40 -14.86 -0.63
C GLN A 109 -5.16 -15.70 -1.67
N THR A 110 -6.26 -15.19 -2.22
CA THR A 110 -7.02 -15.83 -3.30
C THR A 110 -7.29 -14.82 -4.41
N GLU A 111 -7.46 -15.29 -5.66
CA GLU A 111 -7.79 -14.40 -6.78
C GLU A 111 -9.09 -13.63 -6.51
N ALA A 112 -10.11 -14.31 -5.97
CA ALA A 112 -11.39 -13.70 -5.65
C ALA A 112 -11.27 -12.59 -4.59
N ASP A 113 -10.41 -12.78 -3.58
CA ASP A 113 -10.19 -11.78 -2.55
C ASP A 113 -9.41 -10.57 -3.07
N LEU A 114 -8.37 -10.79 -3.88
CA LEU A 114 -7.62 -9.71 -4.52
C LEU A 114 -8.53 -8.88 -5.44
N GLU A 115 -9.29 -9.55 -6.31
CA GLU A 115 -10.21 -8.90 -7.24
C GLU A 115 -11.29 -8.09 -6.49
N ALA A 116 -11.90 -8.68 -5.45
CA ALA A 116 -12.90 -8.01 -4.63
C ALA A 116 -12.33 -6.82 -3.85
N ALA A 117 -11.14 -6.97 -3.24
CA ALA A 117 -10.48 -5.92 -2.47
C ALA A 117 -10.18 -4.71 -3.36
N THR A 118 -9.63 -4.96 -4.55
CA THR A 118 -9.29 -3.92 -5.51
C THR A 118 -10.54 -3.20 -6.00
N ALA A 119 -11.58 -3.95 -6.41
CA ALA A 119 -12.83 -3.35 -6.87
C ALA A 119 -13.50 -2.49 -5.79
N GLU A 120 -13.58 -2.99 -4.55
CA GLU A 120 -14.14 -2.23 -3.43
C GLU A 120 -13.32 -0.95 -3.16
N LEU A 121 -11.99 -1.07 -3.07
CA LEU A 121 -11.12 0.07 -2.82
C LEU A 121 -11.25 1.14 -3.90
N CYS A 122 -11.17 0.76 -5.17
CA CYS A 122 -11.33 1.69 -6.29
C CYS A 122 -12.72 2.35 -6.31
N SER A 123 -13.78 1.60 -6.01
CA SER A 123 -15.13 2.15 -5.89
C SER A 123 -15.21 3.22 -4.81
N ARG A 124 -14.65 2.92 -3.63
CA ARG A 124 -14.64 3.81 -2.47
C ARG A 124 -13.79 5.07 -2.71
N LEU A 125 -12.64 4.94 -3.37
CA LEU A 125 -11.83 6.08 -3.81
C LEU A 125 -12.62 7.02 -4.73
N ALA A 126 -13.34 6.46 -5.71
CA ALA A 126 -14.13 7.23 -6.65
C ALA A 126 -15.34 7.92 -5.97
N SER A 127 -16.14 7.17 -5.21
CA SER A 127 -17.40 7.65 -4.65
C SER A 127 -17.24 8.54 -3.42
N ASP A 128 -16.36 8.15 -2.49
CA ASP A 128 -16.32 8.74 -1.14
C ASP A 128 -15.21 9.79 -1.01
N HIS A 129 -14.19 9.68 -1.85
CA HIS A 129 -12.98 10.51 -1.78
C HIS A 129 -12.76 11.40 -3.00
N ALA A 130 -13.68 11.39 -3.98
CA ALA A 130 -13.59 12.15 -5.23
C ALA A 130 -12.25 11.95 -5.96
N VAL A 131 -11.70 10.73 -5.90
CA VAL A 131 -10.52 10.36 -6.67
C VAL A 131 -10.95 10.15 -8.12
N VAL A 132 -10.29 10.87 -9.03
CA VAL A 132 -10.58 10.83 -10.47
C VAL A 132 -9.51 10.11 -11.27
N TYR A 133 -8.40 9.74 -10.62
CA TYR A 133 -7.30 8.98 -11.20
C TYR A 133 -6.54 8.23 -10.09
N CYS A 134 -6.20 6.96 -10.28
CA CYS A 134 -5.51 6.16 -9.28
C CYS A 134 -4.42 5.24 -9.88
N GLU A 135 -3.23 5.26 -9.27
CA GLU A 135 -2.16 4.29 -9.54
C GLU A 135 -1.95 3.42 -8.29
N LEU A 136 -2.60 2.26 -8.29
CA LEU A 136 -2.66 1.36 -7.13
C LEU A 136 -1.43 0.47 -7.07
N ARG A 137 -0.73 0.46 -5.93
CA ARG A 137 0.44 -0.37 -5.67
C ARG A 137 0.09 -1.66 -4.97
N PHE A 138 0.78 -2.73 -5.33
CA PHE A 138 0.85 -3.95 -4.52
C PHE A 138 2.06 -4.78 -4.94
N CYS A 139 2.51 -5.70 -4.07
CA CYS A 139 3.57 -6.65 -4.38
C CYS A 139 2.97 -8.05 -4.60
N PRO A 140 2.90 -8.56 -5.86
CA PRO A 140 2.34 -9.88 -6.17
C PRO A 140 2.87 -11.01 -5.28
N THR A 141 4.16 -10.98 -4.96
CA THR A 141 4.82 -12.00 -4.14
C THR A 141 4.17 -12.16 -2.77
N LEU A 142 3.65 -11.08 -2.16
CA LEU A 142 2.99 -11.10 -0.86
C LEU A 142 1.68 -11.90 -0.82
N HIS A 143 1.17 -12.30 -1.98
CA HIS A 143 -0.15 -12.95 -2.14
C HIS A 143 -0.06 -14.41 -2.57
N THR A 144 1.11 -15.04 -2.44
CA THR A 144 1.42 -16.39 -2.94
C THR A 144 1.32 -17.50 -1.89
N LEU A 145 1.00 -17.19 -0.63
CA LEU A 145 1.09 -18.15 0.49
C LEU A 145 0.04 -19.27 0.43
N ARG A 146 -1.01 -19.11 -0.38
CA ARG A 146 -2.05 -20.14 -0.60
C ARG A 146 -2.03 -20.70 -2.03
N GLY A 147 -0.88 -20.65 -2.68
CA GLY A 147 -0.63 -21.33 -3.97
C GLY A 147 -0.95 -20.51 -5.21
N LEU A 148 -1.22 -19.21 -5.07
CA LEU A 148 -1.24 -18.31 -6.23
C LEU A 148 0.16 -18.13 -6.79
N SER A 149 0.24 -18.01 -8.11
CA SER A 149 1.42 -17.43 -8.76
C SER A 149 1.37 -15.91 -8.69
N GLU A 150 2.52 -15.25 -8.81
CA GLU A 150 2.61 -13.79 -8.88
C GLU A 150 1.82 -13.22 -10.08
N ALA A 151 1.87 -13.92 -11.22
CA ALA A 151 1.07 -13.58 -12.39
C ALA A 151 -0.44 -13.68 -12.11
N SER A 152 -0.90 -14.77 -11.47
CA SER A 152 -2.31 -14.92 -11.08
C SER A 152 -2.77 -13.84 -10.11
N ALA A 153 -1.92 -13.45 -9.15
CA ALA A 153 -2.21 -12.37 -8.23
C ALA A 153 -2.35 -11.02 -8.96
N LEU A 154 -1.46 -10.72 -9.90
CA LEU A 154 -1.55 -9.53 -10.74
C LEU A 154 -2.80 -9.51 -11.62
N GLU A 155 -3.10 -10.61 -12.30
CA GLU A 155 -4.31 -10.71 -13.13
C GLU A 155 -5.59 -10.48 -12.30
N ALA A 156 -5.66 -10.98 -11.07
CA ALA A 156 -6.80 -10.74 -10.19
C ALA A 156 -6.96 -9.25 -9.82
N VAL A 157 -5.86 -8.58 -9.46
CA VAL A 157 -5.87 -7.14 -9.15
C VAL A 157 -6.22 -6.31 -10.38
N LEU A 158 -5.67 -6.64 -11.56
CA LEU A 158 -6.00 -5.97 -12.82
C LEU A 158 -7.49 -6.09 -13.16
N ARG A 159 -8.08 -7.28 -13.02
CA ARG A 159 -9.54 -7.47 -13.21
C ARG A 159 -10.35 -6.64 -12.23
N GLY A 160 -9.97 -6.63 -10.95
CA GLY A 160 -10.65 -5.85 -9.92
C GLY A 160 -10.61 -4.35 -10.23
N PHE A 161 -9.45 -3.84 -10.64
CA PHE A 161 -9.28 -2.44 -11.01
C PHE A 161 -10.13 -2.07 -12.23
N ALA A 162 -10.06 -2.88 -13.29
CA ALA A 162 -10.80 -2.65 -14.53
C ALA A 162 -12.32 -2.68 -14.35
N SER A 163 -12.83 -3.46 -13.39
CA SER A 163 -14.27 -3.60 -13.14
C SER A 163 -14.97 -2.30 -12.71
N VAL A 164 -14.23 -1.35 -12.13
CA VAL A 164 -14.79 -0.09 -11.59
C VAL A 164 -14.77 1.04 -12.63
N GLY A 165 -13.85 0.99 -13.59
CA GLY A 165 -13.68 2.05 -14.60
C GLY A 165 -13.08 3.36 -14.05
N LEU A 166 -12.40 3.32 -12.89
CA LEU A 166 -11.61 4.44 -12.39
C LEU A 166 -10.38 4.65 -13.30
N PRO A 167 -10.14 5.86 -13.85
CA PRO A 167 -8.94 6.10 -14.65
C PRO A 167 -7.65 5.82 -13.88
N GLY A 168 -6.65 5.26 -14.55
CA GLY A 168 -5.34 4.93 -13.97
C GLY A 168 -4.96 3.47 -14.19
N GLY A 169 -4.26 2.86 -13.24
CA GLY A 169 -3.82 1.47 -13.37
C GLY A 169 -3.15 0.90 -12.12
N VAL A 170 -2.48 -0.23 -12.31
CA VAL A 170 -1.80 -0.99 -11.26
C VAL A 170 -0.29 -0.87 -11.41
N ILE A 171 0.40 -0.62 -10.30
CA ILE A 171 1.86 -0.59 -10.18
C ILE A 171 2.32 -1.84 -9.42
N VAL A 172 3.23 -2.59 -10.02
CA VAL A 172 3.83 -3.79 -9.43
C VAL A 172 5.03 -3.38 -8.58
N CYS A 173 5.01 -3.71 -7.30
CA CYS A 173 6.11 -3.42 -6.37
C CYS A 173 7.09 -4.59 -6.26
N ALA A 174 8.39 -4.32 -6.36
CA ALA A 174 9.44 -5.14 -5.79
C ALA A 174 9.71 -4.75 -4.34
N LEU A 175 10.14 -5.72 -3.52
CA LEU A 175 10.52 -5.49 -2.13
C LEU A 175 12.04 -5.50 -2.05
N ARG A 176 12.62 -4.37 -1.67
CA ARG A 176 14.09 -4.18 -1.54
C ARG A 176 14.74 -5.10 -0.50
N THR A 177 13.94 -5.69 0.38
CA THR A 177 14.39 -6.64 1.41
C THR A 177 14.51 -8.08 0.90
N LEU A 178 13.94 -8.39 -0.26
CA LEU A 178 14.00 -9.71 -0.86
C LEU A 178 15.23 -9.87 -1.76
N ALA A 179 15.48 -11.10 -2.23
CA ALA A 179 16.65 -11.45 -3.01
C ALA A 179 16.57 -10.88 -4.45
N PRO A 180 17.70 -10.75 -5.18
CA PRO A 180 17.72 -10.23 -6.55
C PRO A 180 16.78 -10.93 -7.54
N GLU A 181 16.52 -12.23 -7.34
CA GLU A 181 15.58 -13.00 -8.15
C GLU A 181 14.15 -12.44 -8.05
N HIS A 182 13.76 -11.96 -6.87
CA HIS A 182 12.48 -11.28 -6.66
C HIS A 182 12.42 -9.98 -7.47
N TRP A 183 13.50 -9.18 -7.42
CA TRP A 183 13.55 -7.90 -8.12
C TRP A 183 13.41 -8.07 -9.63
N ALA A 184 14.15 -9.03 -10.20
CA ALA A 184 14.09 -9.37 -11.61
C ALA A 184 12.71 -9.91 -12.01
N ALA A 185 12.10 -10.78 -11.19
CA ALA A 185 10.77 -11.33 -11.45
C ALA A 185 9.69 -10.24 -11.46
N MET A 186 9.69 -9.33 -10.48
CA MET A 186 8.73 -8.23 -10.42
C MET A 186 8.93 -7.21 -11.54
N ALA A 187 10.18 -6.92 -11.91
CA ALA A 187 10.50 -6.06 -13.04
C ALA A 187 9.97 -6.63 -14.36
N ALA A 188 10.24 -7.92 -14.63
CA ALA A 188 9.74 -8.61 -15.82
C ALA A 188 8.20 -8.65 -15.82
N LEU A 189 7.59 -8.98 -14.69
CA LEU A 189 6.13 -9.03 -14.56
C LEU A 189 5.47 -7.67 -14.80
N ALA A 190 6.08 -6.58 -14.33
CA ALA A 190 5.61 -5.22 -14.59
C ALA A 190 5.72 -4.85 -16.08
N ALA A 191 6.83 -5.22 -16.73
CA ALA A 191 7.10 -4.93 -18.13
C ALA A 191 6.24 -5.74 -19.11
N ASP A 192 5.93 -6.98 -18.77
CA ASP A 192 5.27 -7.95 -19.67
C ASP A 192 3.74 -8.05 -19.46
N SER A 193 3.14 -7.12 -18.71
CA SER A 193 1.71 -7.14 -18.35
C SER A 193 0.99 -5.82 -18.67
N ALA A 194 -0.29 -5.73 -18.28
CA ALA A 194 -1.06 -4.49 -18.37
C ALA A 194 -0.83 -3.53 -17.18
N ALA A 195 0.17 -3.79 -16.33
CA ALA A 195 0.58 -2.85 -15.30
C ALA A 195 1.07 -1.54 -15.93
N VAL A 196 0.77 -0.42 -15.28
CA VAL A 196 1.18 0.92 -15.74
C VAL A 196 2.53 1.35 -15.16
N GLY A 197 3.07 0.58 -14.22
CA GLY A 197 4.38 0.86 -13.67
C GLY A 197 4.95 -0.19 -12.74
N PHE A 198 6.18 0.08 -12.34
CA PHE A 198 6.98 -0.66 -11.38
C PHE A 198 7.40 0.26 -10.23
N ASP A 199 7.44 -0.29 -9.02
CA ASP A 199 7.90 0.42 -7.83
C ASP A 199 8.87 -0.42 -7.01
N VAL A 200 9.70 0.24 -6.21
CA VAL A 200 10.51 -0.40 -5.18
C VAL A 200 10.02 0.07 -3.81
N ALA A 201 9.58 -0.87 -2.99
CA ALA A 201 9.06 -0.63 -1.65
C ALA A 201 9.75 -1.54 -0.61
N GLY A 202 9.32 -1.43 0.65
CA GLY A 202 9.82 -2.23 1.76
C GLY A 202 10.76 -1.44 2.67
N PHE A 203 11.34 -2.14 3.66
CA PHE A 203 12.18 -1.50 4.67
C PHE A 203 13.48 -0.95 4.07
N GLU A 204 13.69 0.36 4.17
CA GLU A 204 14.83 1.04 3.56
C GLU A 204 16.18 0.86 4.29
N PRO A 205 16.26 0.95 5.63
CA PRO A 205 17.55 0.89 6.32
C PRO A 205 18.32 -0.40 6.04
N GLY A 206 19.53 -0.27 5.49
CA GLY A 206 20.38 -1.41 5.13
C GLY A 206 20.08 -2.07 3.78
N PHE A 207 19.06 -1.60 3.05
CA PHE A 207 18.66 -2.17 1.76
C PHE A 207 18.68 -1.11 0.67
N GLY A 208 19.82 -0.50 0.32
CA GLY A 208 19.91 0.58 -0.69
C GLY A 208 19.28 0.26 -2.06
N LEU A 209 19.08 1.29 -2.91
CA LEU A 209 18.54 1.09 -4.28
C LEU A 209 19.60 0.66 -5.29
N GLU A 210 20.88 0.94 -5.03
CA GLU A 210 21.99 0.60 -5.92
C GLU A 210 22.01 -0.88 -6.36
N PRO A 211 21.82 -1.88 -5.47
CA PRO A 211 21.76 -3.28 -5.88
C PRO A 211 20.61 -3.61 -6.84
N MET A 212 19.57 -2.79 -6.87
CA MET A 212 18.39 -2.98 -7.72
C MET A 212 18.52 -2.30 -9.10
N ARG A 213 19.65 -1.64 -9.38
CA ARG A 213 19.89 -0.87 -10.62
C ARG A 213 19.53 -1.65 -11.89
N GLU A 214 19.91 -2.92 -11.97
CA GLU A 214 19.66 -3.74 -13.15
C GLU A 214 18.16 -3.97 -13.37
N ALA A 215 17.43 -4.38 -12.33
CA ALA A 215 15.99 -4.59 -12.39
C ALA A 215 15.24 -3.28 -12.73
N ILE A 216 15.64 -2.16 -12.11
CA ILE A 216 15.08 -0.84 -12.40
C ILE A 216 15.34 -0.46 -13.86
N SER A 217 16.57 -0.61 -14.35
CA SER A 217 16.94 -0.23 -15.72
C SER A 217 16.22 -1.08 -16.76
N ALA A 218 15.95 -2.36 -16.47
CA ALA A 218 15.18 -3.23 -17.35
C ALA A 218 13.76 -2.69 -17.57
N VAL A 219 13.08 -2.21 -16.52
CA VAL A 219 11.74 -1.62 -16.66
C VAL A 219 11.77 -0.27 -17.36
N VAL A 220 12.77 0.58 -17.09
CA VAL A 220 12.93 1.88 -17.80
C VAL A 220 13.03 1.69 -19.31
N ALA A 221 13.61 0.57 -19.76
CA ALA A 221 13.72 0.23 -21.17
C ALA A 221 12.41 -0.29 -21.79
N SER A 222 11.38 -0.59 -20.99
CA SER A 222 10.10 -1.15 -21.43
C SER A 222 9.06 -0.06 -21.73
N PRO A 223 8.59 0.07 -22.98
CA PRO A 223 7.61 1.09 -23.34
C PRO A 223 6.29 0.91 -22.58
N GLY A 224 5.76 2.00 -22.03
CA GLY A 224 4.45 2.00 -21.38
C GLY A 224 4.43 1.57 -19.90
N CYS A 225 5.58 1.24 -19.32
CA CYS A 225 5.73 0.94 -17.90
C CYS A 225 6.51 2.07 -17.20
N GLY A 226 5.84 2.86 -16.37
CA GLY A 226 6.50 3.89 -15.56
C GLY A 226 7.33 3.28 -14.43
N VAL A 227 8.30 4.04 -13.91
CA VAL A 227 9.08 3.63 -12.74
C VAL A 227 8.95 4.68 -11.64
N THR A 228 8.64 4.22 -10.43
CA THR A 228 8.67 4.99 -9.19
C THR A 228 9.47 4.23 -8.14
N LEU A 229 9.92 4.90 -7.07
CA LEU A 229 10.78 4.30 -6.05
C LEU A 229 10.46 4.95 -4.70
N HIS A 230 10.24 4.15 -3.67
CA HIS A 230 10.27 4.65 -2.30
C HIS A 230 11.71 5.02 -1.94
N ALA A 231 11.88 6.26 -1.47
CA ALA A 231 13.16 6.78 -1.04
C ALA A 231 13.00 7.79 0.09
N ALA A 232 13.87 7.69 1.09
CA ALA A 232 13.96 8.62 2.22
C ALA A 232 12.70 8.65 3.10
N GLU A 233 11.99 7.53 3.21
CA GLU A 233 10.86 7.37 4.13
C GLU A 233 11.30 7.22 5.58
N TRP A 234 12.52 6.71 5.82
CA TRP A 234 13.06 6.48 7.16
C TRP A 234 14.05 7.56 7.58
N PRO A 235 13.71 8.42 8.56
CA PRO A 235 14.61 9.47 9.03
C PRO A 235 15.89 8.87 9.61
N GLY A 236 17.06 9.35 9.15
CA GLY A 236 18.36 8.94 9.69
C GLY A 236 18.89 7.59 9.19
N ALA A 237 18.15 6.91 8.30
CA ALA A 237 18.73 5.88 7.46
C ALA A 237 19.66 6.59 6.47
N ALA A 238 20.94 6.71 6.83
CA ALA A 238 21.94 7.17 5.87
C ALA A 238 21.77 6.32 4.62
N THR A 239 21.53 6.97 3.49
CA THR A 239 21.69 6.36 2.16
C THR A 239 23.19 6.08 2.02
N GLU A 240 23.71 5.05 2.68
CA GLU A 240 25.01 4.50 2.35
C GLU A 240 24.88 3.85 0.97
N GLY A 241 25.01 4.68 -0.07
CA GLY A 241 24.89 4.30 -1.48
C GLY A 241 23.65 4.85 -2.17
N GLY A 242 23.76 6.09 -2.67
CA GLY A 242 23.03 6.60 -3.83
C GLY A 242 21.53 6.88 -3.64
N GLY A 243 21.20 8.15 -3.38
CA GLY A 243 19.84 8.66 -3.58
C GLY A 243 19.48 8.81 -5.07
N CYS A 244 18.34 9.45 -5.33
CA CYS A 244 17.77 9.72 -6.67
C CYS A 244 18.79 10.22 -7.72
N GLU A 245 19.86 10.90 -7.30
CA GLU A 245 20.93 11.42 -8.18
C GLU A 245 21.73 10.32 -8.92
N THR A 246 21.81 9.09 -8.39
CA THR A 246 22.60 8.01 -9.02
C THR A 246 21.85 7.27 -10.13
N LEU A 247 20.53 7.49 -10.25
CA LEU A 247 19.67 6.90 -11.28
C LEU A 247 19.31 7.89 -12.40
N ALA A 248 19.38 9.21 -12.14
CA ALA A 248 19.18 10.25 -13.16
C ALA A 248 20.18 10.16 -14.34
N ASN A 249 21.32 9.49 -14.15
CA ASN A 249 22.32 9.28 -15.21
C ASN A 249 21.99 8.12 -16.16
N VAL A 250 20.93 7.34 -15.92
CA VAL A 250 20.53 6.23 -16.81
C VAL A 250 19.77 6.75 -18.04
N GLU A 251 18.99 7.83 -17.91
CA GLU A 251 18.30 8.47 -19.05
C GLU A 251 19.28 9.15 -20.03
N ALA A 252 20.47 9.56 -19.57
CA ALA A 252 21.43 10.26 -20.42
C ALA A 252 22.31 9.33 -21.29
N ALA A 253 22.25 8.00 -21.07
CA ALA A 253 23.09 7.03 -21.78
C ALA A 253 22.36 6.28 -22.91
N SER A 254 21.05 6.50 -23.08
CA SER A 254 20.20 5.85 -24.08
C SER A 254 19.60 6.81 -25.13
N ALA A 255 20.08 8.07 -25.17
CA ALA A 255 19.75 9.06 -26.20
C ALA A 255 20.83 9.17 -27.28
#